data_AF-A0A180F0M4-F1
#
_entry.id   AF-A0A180F0M4-F1
#
_cell.length_a   1.000
_cell.length_b   1.000
_cell.length_c   1.000
_cell.angle_alpha   90.00
_cell.angle_beta   90.00
_cell.angle_gamma   90.00
#
_symmetry.space_group_name_H-M   'P 1'
#
loop_
_entity.id
_entity.type
_entity.pdbx_description
1 polymer ?
#
loop_
_entity_poly.entity_id
_entity_poly.type
_entity_poly.pdbx_seq_one_letter_code
_entity_poly.pdbx_strand_id
1 'polypeptide(L)'
;MPNNVVTAAGNNSNMLQVIFFAVFFAVAALLIPPEKAKSVIALFEGLNDIILKMVDFIIRLFSQHMVRDFTRTMYPVQLFAFTTSSSAAILPVTMKAVENDLHVSKETASFVLPVGVTVNMDGTACYQAIAILFIAKSWALT
;
A
#
# COMPACT_ATOMS: atom_id res chain seq x y z
N MET A 1 -20.93 14.78 -7.42
CA MET A 1 -21.65 13.57 -7.86
C MET A 1 -21.02 13.13 -9.17
N PRO A 2 -20.37 11.95 -9.26
CA PRO A 2 -19.64 11.54 -10.45
C PRO A 2 -20.62 11.10 -11.55
N ASN A 3 -20.30 11.40 -12.81
CA ASN A 3 -21.14 11.03 -13.96
C ASN A 3 -20.91 9.58 -14.43
N ASN A 4 -19.85 8.90 -13.96
CA ASN A 4 -19.63 7.46 -14.21
C ASN A 4 -18.44 6.89 -13.39
N VAL A 5 -18.63 5.76 -12.70
CA VAL A 5 -17.62 5.11 -11.83
C VAL A 5 -16.51 4.42 -12.64
N VAL A 6 -16.84 3.94 -13.85
CA VAL A 6 -15.89 3.21 -14.71
C VAL A 6 -14.90 4.16 -15.41
N THR A 7 -15.38 5.34 -15.83
CA THR A 7 -14.53 6.38 -16.44
C THR A 7 -13.69 7.13 -15.39
N ALA A 8 -14.12 7.10 -14.13
CA ALA A 8 -13.37 7.65 -13.00
C ALA A 8 -12.09 6.87 -12.68
N ALA A 9 -12.04 5.57 -13.02
CA ALA A 9 -10.86 4.74 -12.78
C ALA A 9 -9.66 5.07 -13.69
N GLY A 10 -9.86 5.83 -14.78
CA GLY A 10 -8.83 6.10 -15.79
C GLY A 10 -8.19 7.49 -15.77
N ASN A 11 -8.63 8.42 -14.91
CA ASN A 11 -8.16 9.82 -14.89
C ASN A 11 -7.70 10.25 -13.49
N ASN A 12 -6.48 10.81 -13.37
CA ASN A 12 -5.80 11.12 -12.09
C ASN A 12 -6.60 12.00 -11.11
N SER A 13 -7.47 12.90 -11.59
CA SER A 13 -8.34 13.73 -10.72
C SER A 13 -9.54 12.96 -10.14
N ASN A 14 -9.92 11.85 -10.76
CA ASN A 14 -11.08 11.05 -10.38
C ASN A 14 -10.73 9.97 -9.34
N MET A 15 -9.46 9.59 -9.20
CA MET A 15 -9.07 8.55 -8.25
C MET A 15 -9.19 8.99 -6.78
N LEU A 16 -8.97 10.28 -6.47
CA LEU A 16 -9.25 10.83 -5.13
C LEU A 16 -10.74 10.68 -4.75
N GLN A 17 -11.64 10.78 -5.72
CA GLN A 17 -13.08 10.59 -5.51
C GLN A 17 -13.41 9.12 -5.19
N VAL A 18 -12.71 8.19 -5.85
CA VAL A 18 -12.82 6.75 -5.58
C VAL A 18 -12.32 6.43 -4.17
N ILE A 19 -11.17 6.99 -3.76
CA ILE A 19 -10.62 6.82 -2.41
C ILE A 19 -11.61 7.35 -1.36
N PHE A 20 -12.14 8.56 -1.55
CA PHE A 20 -13.12 9.15 -0.63
C PHE A 20 -14.38 8.28 -0.49
N PHE A 21 -14.92 7.78 -1.60
CA PHE A 21 -16.05 6.86 -1.60
C PHE A 21 -15.73 5.54 -0.88
N ALA A 22 -14.56 4.95 -1.13
CA ALA A 22 -14.15 3.69 -0.53
C ALA A 22 -14.05 3.79 1.01
N VAL A 23 -13.50 4.89 1.53
CA VAL A 23 -13.43 5.13 2.98
C VAL A 23 -14.84 5.27 3.58
N PHE A 24 -15.72 6.06 2.94
CA PHE A 24 -17.10 6.21 3.40
C PHE A 24 -17.87 4.88 3.37
N PHE A 25 -17.71 4.11 2.30
CA PHE A 25 -18.30 2.79 2.14
C PHE A 25 -17.80 1.80 3.20
N ALA A 26 -16.50 1.81 3.50
CA ALA A 26 -15.92 0.97 4.54
C ALA A 26 -16.47 1.30 5.93
N VAL A 27 -16.58 2.58 6.28
CA VAL A 27 -17.19 3.01 7.55
C VAL A 27 -18.67 2.60 7.62
N ALA A 28 -19.43 2.80 6.53
CA ALA A 28 -20.83 2.37 6.47
C ALA A 28 -20.98 0.84 6.63
N ALA A 29 -20.05 0.06 6.06
CA ALA A 29 -20.02 -1.40 6.19
C ALA A 29 -19.69 -1.86 7.62
N LEU A 30 -19.02 -1.04 8.44
CA LEU A 30 -18.78 -1.32 9.86
C LEU A 30 -20.00 -1.00 10.75
N LEU A 31 -20.92 -0.16 10.28
CA LEU A 31 -22.12 0.24 11.04
C LEU A 31 -23.31 -0.71 10.86
N ILE A 32 -23.24 -1.64 9.90
CA ILE A 32 -24.28 -2.66 9.68
C ILE A 32 -24.05 -3.89 10.59
N PRO A 33 -25.08 -4.72 10.84
CA PRO A 33 -24.94 -5.91 11.66
C PRO A 33 -23.78 -6.82 11.19
N PRO A 34 -22.99 -7.39 12.12
CA PRO A 34 -21.76 -8.11 11.78
C PRO A 34 -21.98 -9.33 10.89
N GLU A 35 -23.13 -9.99 10.99
CA GLU A 35 -23.50 -11.09 10.07
C GLU A 35 -23.59 -10.65 8.61
N LYS A 36 -24.07 -9.43 8.35
CA LYS A 36 -24.17 -8.87 7.00
C LYS A 36 -22.83 -8.30 6.54
N ALA A 37 -22.09 -7.64 7.45
CA ALA A 37 -20.75 -7.12 7.17
C ALA A 37 -19.78 -8.24 6.77
N LYS A 38 -19.87 -9.41 7.40
CA LYS A 38 -19.02 -10.57 7.12
C LYS A 38 -19.05 -11.00 5.66
N SER A 39 -20.23 -10.95 5.01
CA SER A 39 -20.36 -11.31 3.59
C SER A 39 -19.66 -10.29 2.68
N VAL A 40 -19.72 -9.02 3.05
CA VAL A 40 -19.05 -7.93 2.32
C VAL A 40 -17.53 -8.05 2.48
N ILE A 41 -17.05 -8.25 3.72
CA ILE A 41 -15.61 -8.39 4.01
C ILE A 41 -15.02 -9.61 3.30
N ALA A 42 -15.69 -10.77 3.36
CA ALA A 42 -15.22 -11.99 2.71
C ALA A 42 -15.09 -11.85 1.18
N LEU A 43 -15.96 -11.04 0.55
CA LEU A 43 -15.82 -10.70 -0.87
C LEU A 43 -14.54 -9.92 -1.14
N PHE A 44 -14.26 -8.87 -0.36
CA PHE A 44 -13.06 -8.06 -0.52
C PHE A 44 -11.78 -8.85 -0.20
N GLU A 45 -11.80 -9.73 0.80
CA GLU A 45 -10.71 -10.66 1.10
C GLU A 45 -10.44 -11.60 -0.08
N GLY A 46 -11.48 -12.25 -0.62
CA GLY A 46 -11.32 -13.13 -1.79
C GLY A 46 -10.80 -12.41 -3.03
N LEU A 47 -11.26 -11.16 -3.27
CA LEU A 47 -10.72 -10.32 -4.34
C LEU A 47 -9.25 -9.97 -4.11
N ASN A 48 -8.89 -9.60 -2.89
CA ASN A 48 -7.52 -9.29 -2.51
C ASN A 48 -6.60 -10.52 -2.68
N ASP A 49 -7.03 -11.70 -2.25
CA ASP A 49 -6.28 -12.94 -2.42
C ASP A 49 -6.02 -13.26 -3.90
N ILE A 50 -7.02 -13.06 -4.76
CA ILE A 50 -6.86 -13.22 -6.21
C ILE A 50 -5.84 -12.21 -6.75
N ILE A 51 -5.92 -10.94 -6.35
CA ILE A 51 -4.96 -9.90 -6.77
C ILE A 51 -3.54 -10.28 -6.33
N LEU A 52 -3.36 -10.68 -5.07
CA LEU A 52 -2.07 -11.13 -4.55
C LEU A 52 -1.55 -12.35 -5.32
N LYS A 53 -2.43 -13.29 -5.70
CA LYS A 53 -2.03 -14.46 -6.48
C LYS A 53 -1.66 -14.11 -7.91
N MET A 54 -2.35 -13.15 -8.53
CA MET A 54 -1.96 -12.61 -9.84
C MET A 54 -0.59 -11.93 -9.76
N VAL A 55 -0.34 -11.13 -8.72
CA VAL A 55 0.97 -10.49 -8.51
C VAL A 55 2.07 -11.52 -8.31
N ASP A 56 1.86 -12.55 -7.48
CA ASP A 56 2.79 -13.68 -7.29
C ASP A 56 3.09 -14.39 -8.62
N PHE A 57 2.06 -14.59 -9.45
CA PHE A 57 2.20 -15.21 -10.77
C PHE A 57 3.01 -14.32 -11.74
N ILE A 58 2.71 -13.02 -11.81
CA ILE A 58 3.44 -12.05 -12.63
C ILE A 58 4.89 -11.97 -12.18
N ILE A 59 5.13 -11.83 -10.87
CA ILE A 59 6.49 -11.82 -10.33
C ILE A 59 7.20 -13.08 -10.76
N ARG A 60 6.68 -14.29 -10.48
CA ARG A 60 7.34 -15.55 -10.85
C ARG A 60 7.64 -15.68 -12.35
N LEU A 61 6.74 -15.23 -13.23
CA LEU A 61 6.94 -15.27 -14.68
C LEU A 61 8.04 -14.31 -15.17
N PHE A 62 8.23 -13.17 -14.52
CA PHE A 62 9.17 -12.13 -14.92
C PHE A 62 10.38 -11.96 -13.96
N SER A 63 10.51 -12.83 -12.94
CA SER A 63 11.26 -12.57 -11.69
C SER A 63 12.78 -12.74 -11.72
N GLN A 64 13.34 -13.60 -12.58
CA GLN A 64 14.75 -14.00 -12.40
C GLN A 64 15.72 -12.82 -12.57
N HIS A 65 15.41 -11.89 -13.48
CA HIS A 65 16.19 -10.65 -13.66
C HIS A 65 15.61 -9.48 -12.84
N MET A 66 14.27 -9.40 -12.69
CA MET A 66 13.58 -8.31 -12.00
C MET A 66 13.84 -8.24 -10.49
N VAL A 67 13.93 -9.36 -9.77
CA VAL A 67 14.11 -9.35 -8.30
C VAL A 67 15.52 -8.89 -7.91
N ARG A 68 16.54 -9.32 -8.65
CA ARG A 68 17.92 -8.91 -8.41
C ARG A 68 18.10 -7.42 -8.67
N ASP A 69 17.57 -6.94 -9.78
CA ASP A 69 17.69 -5.53 -10.16
C ASP A 69 16.85 -4.66 -9.20
N PHE A 70 15.65 -5.10 -8.82
CA PHE A 70 14.83 -4.45 -7.78
C PHE A 70 15.54 -4.33 -6.44
N THR A 71 16.07 -5.44 -5.91
CA THR A 71 16.76 -5.44 -4.61
C THR A 71 18.02 -4.60 -4.65
N ARG A 72 18.80 -4.66 -5.74
CA ARG A 72 20.00 -3.83 -5.90
C ARG A 72 19.68 -2.33 -5.94
N THR A 73 18.64 -1.95 -6.67
CA THR A 73 18.20 -0.55 -6.76
C THR A 73 17.59 -0.04 -5.46
N MET A 74 16.80 -0.87 -4.76
CA MET A 74 16.12 -0.46 -3.53
C MET A 74 16.99 -0.51 -2.27
N TYR A 75 18.03 -1.35 -2.23
CA TYR A 75 18.93 -1.44 -1.07
C TYR A 75 19.49 -0.08 -0.58
N PRO A 76 20.07 0.79 -1.44
CA PRO A 76 20.55 2.10 -0.99
C PRO A 76 19.41 3.04 -0.57
N VAL A 77 18.26 2.98 -1.24
CA VAL A 77 17.05 3.77 -0.89
C VAL A 77 16.56 3.39 0.50
N GLN A 78 16.54 2.10 0.82
CA GLN A 78 16.14 1.57 2.14
C GLN A 78 17.12 1.99 3.24
N LEU A 79 18.43 1.95 2.98
CA LEU A 79 19.43 2.44 3.92
C LEU A 79 19.27 3.94 4.18
N PHE A 80 19.03 4.73 3.14
CA PHE A 80 18.79 6.16 3.30
C PHE A 80 17.46 6.47 4.01
N ALA A 81 16.42 5.67 3.78
CA ALA A 81 15.16 5.75 4.53
C ALA A 81 15.36 5.42 6.02
N PHE A 82 16.21 4.43 6.32
CA PHE A 82 16.56 4.08 7.70
C PHE A 82 17.30 5.21 8.42
N THR A 83 18.30 5.83 7.77
CA THR A 83 19.06 6.93 8.38
C THR A 83 18.26 8.22 8.51
N THR A 84 17.36 8.50 7.56
CA THR A 84 16.51 9.70 7.59
C THR A 84 15.23 9.51 8.41
N SER A 85 14.85 8.27 8.71
CA SER A 85 13.64 7.89 9.47
C SER A 85 12.34 8.54 8.95
N SER A 86 12.31 8.95 7.68
CA SER A 86 11.19 9.70 7.10
C SER A 86 10.86 9.24 5.69
N SER A 87 9.67 8.64 5.53
CA SER A 87 9.16 8.15 4.24
C SER A 87 8.91 9.28 3.23
N ALA A 88 8.59 10.50 3.69
CA ALA A 88 8.39 11.66 2.82
C ALA A 88 9.71 12.26 2.34
N ALA A 89 10.77 12.20 3.15
CA ALA A 89 12.09 12.72 2.80
C ALA A 89 12.80 11.88 1.72
N ILE A 90 12.52 10.57 1.69
CA ILE A 90 13.08 9.62 0.72
C ILE A 90 12.32 9.59 -0.61
N LEU A 91 11.05 10.01 -0.65
CA LEU A 91 10.20 9.96 -1.85
C LEU A 91 10.88 10.42 -3.16
N PRO A 92 11.54 11.60 -3.25
CA PRO A 92 12.20 12.03 -4.49
C PRO A 92 13.40 11.14 -4.89
N VAL A 93 14.08 10.53 -3.91
CA VAL A 93 15.18 9.59 -4.15
C VAL A 93 14.63 8.26 -4.64
N THR A 94 13.55 7.77 -4.03
CA THR A 94 12.83 6.57 -4.48
C THR A 94 12.37 6.75 -5.92
N MET A 95 11.64 7.83 -6.23
CA MET A 95 11.13 8.08 -7.59
C MET A 95 12.23 8.01 -8.65
N LYS A 96 13.38 8.66 -8.42
CA LYS A 96 14.53 8.59 -9.34
C LYS A 96 15.07 7.18 -9.51
N ALA A 97 15.17 6.41 -8.43
CA ALA A 97 15.68 5.04 -8.49
C ALA A 97 14.73 4.11 -9.28
N VAL A 98 13.41 4.24 -9.10
CA VAL A 98 12.43 3.42 -9.84
C VAL A 98 12.31 3.84 -11.31
N GLU A 99 12.41 5.13 -11.62
CA GLU A 99 12.37 5.63 -13.00
C GLU A 99 13.64 5.25 -13.79
N ASN A 100 14.83 5.44 -13.20
CA ASN A 100 16.09 5.26 -13.92
C ASN A 100 16.57 3.81 -13.96
N ASP A 101 16.50 3.09 -12.84
CA ASP A 101 17.12 1.77 -12.73
C ASP A 101 16.10 0.63 -12.95
N LEU A 102 14.81 0.89 -12.68
CA LEU A 102 13.72 -0.09 -12.87
C LEU A 102 12.81 0.25 -14.04
N HIS A 103 13.08 1.35 -14.76
CA HIS A 103 12.39 1.76 -15.99
C HIS A 103 10.86 1.88 -15.82
N VAL A 104 10.39 2.23 -14.63
CA VAL A 104 8.97 2.48 -14.36
C VAL A 104 8.57 3.81 -14.98
N SER A 105 7.39 3.87 -15.62
CA SER A 105 6.91 5.13 -16.20
C SER A 105 6.71 6.20 -15.13
N LYS A 106 7.07 7.44 -15.47
CA LYS A 106 6.94 8.60 -14.59
C LYS A 106 5.50 8.80 -14.13
N GLU A 107 4.53 8.52 -14.98
CA GLU A 107 3.10 8.58 -14.65
C GLU A 107 2.75 7.60 -13.52
N THR A 108 3.25 6.37 -13.59
CA THR A 108 3.02 5.36 -12.53
C THR A 108 3.77 5.73 -11.25
N ALA A 109 5.05 6.09 -11.35
CA ALA A 109 5.88 6.43 -10.19
C ALA A 109 5.37 7.68 -9.44
N SER A 110 5.00 8.73 -10.17
CA SER A 110 4.51 10.00 -9.59
C SER A 110 3.13 9.92 -8.95
N PHE A 111 2.44 8.81 -9.14
CA PHE A 111 1.13 8.59 -8.56
C PHE A 111 1.15 7.53 -7.45
N VAL A 112 1.69 6.34 -7.75
CA VAL A 112 1.68 5.21 -6.81
C VAL A 112 2.60 5.46 -5.62
N LEU A 113 3.79 6.03 -5.82
CA LEU A 113 4.76 6.20 -4.73
C LEU A 113 4.32 7.28 -3.71
N PRO A 114 3.81 8.47 -4.11
CA PRO A 114 3.31 9.44 -3.13
C PRO A 114 2.10 8.96 -2.35
N VAL A 115 1.17 8.23 -3.00
CA VAL A 115 0.04 7.60 -2.31
C VAL A 115 0.54 6.53 -1.35
N GLY A 116 1.50 5.69 -1.79
CA GLY A 116 2.11 4.65 -0.96
C GLY A 116 2.80 5.21 0.29
N VAL A 117 3.52 6.32 0.21
CA VAL A 117 4.20 6.93 1.37
C VAL A 117 3.21 7.39 2.46
N THR A 118 1.96 7.70 2.10
CA THR A 118 0.94 8.16 3.05
C THR A 118 0.03 7.03 3.53
N VAL A 119 -0.27 6.04 2.67
CA VAL A 119 -1.21 4.95 2.97
C VAL A 119 -0.50 3.68 3.42
N ASN A 120 0.68 3.37 2.88
CA ASN A 120 1.41 2.12 3.11
C ASN A 120 2.39 2.26 4.28
N MET A 121 1.88 2.17 5.50
CA MET A 121 2.65 2.26 6.75
C MET A 121 2.75 0.91 7.50
N ASP A 122 3.18 -0.15 6.81
CA ASP A 122 3.32 -1.50 7.39
C ASP A 122 4.29 -1.53 8.59
N GLY A 123 5.39 -0.79 8.50
CA GLY A 123 6.36 -0.67 9.59
C GLY A 123 5.77 -0.04 10.86
N THR A 124 4.93 0.98 10.70
CA THR A 124 4.25 1.64 11.82
C THR A 124 3.24 0.69 12.47
N ALA A 125 2.48 -0.07 11.68
CA ALA A 125 1.53 -1.04 12.20
C ALA A 125 2.23 -2.13 13.03
N CYS A 126 3.34 -2.69 12.53
CA CYS A 126 4.16 -3.64 13.28
C CYS A 126 4.70 -3.05 14.58
N TYR A 127 5.24 -1.82 14.53
CA TYR A 127 5.72 -1.12 15.72
C TYR A 127 4.61 -0.93 16.76
N GLN A 128 3.43 -0.48 16.35
CA GLN A 128 2.28 -0.30 17.23
C GLN A 128 1.85 -1.62 17.88
N ALA A 129 1.79 -2.72 17.13
CA ALA A 129 1.44 -4.03 17.67
C ALA A 129 2.44 -4.49 18.76
N ILE A 130 3.74 -4.33 18.50
CA ILE A 130 4.80 -4.68 19.46
C ILE A 130 4.74 -3.77 20.70
N ALA A 131 4.53 -2.46 20.51
CA ALA A 131 4.42 -1.50 21.60
C ALA A 131 3.23 -1.82 22.53
N ILE A 132 2.08 -2.19 21.97
CA ILE A 132 0.91 -2.62 22.74
C ILE A 132 1.24 -3.88 23.57
N LEU A 133 1.88 -4.88 22.97
CA LEU A 133 2.28 -6.10 23.69
C LEU A 133 3.27 -5.80 24.82
N PHE A 134 4.22 -4.89 24.58
CA PHE A 134 5.19 -4.47 25.59
C PHE A 134 4.53 -3.77 26.77
N ILE A 135 3.62 -2.83 26.52
CA ILE A 135 2.86 -2.12 27.58
C ILE A 135 1.98 -3.10 28.36
N ALA A 136 1.26 -3.99 27.66
CA ALA A 136 0.44 -5.01 28.30
C ALA A 136 1.28 -5.91 29.22
N LYS A 137 2.46 -6.34 28.76
CA LYS A 137 3.38 -7.17 29.55
C LYS A 137 4.01 -6.42 30.71
N SER A 138 4.34 -5.13 30.56
CA SER A 138 4.92 -4.33 31.64
C SER A 138 3.92 -4.05 32.77
N TRP A 139 2.63 -3.98 32.46
CA TRP A 139 1.56 -3.81 33.45
C TRP A 139 1.05 -5.13 34.04
N ALA A 140 1.04 -6.23 33.27
CA ALA A 140 0.57 -7.54 33.75
C ALA A 140 1.62 -8.31 34.58
N LEU A 141 2.86 -7.81 34.68
CA LEU A 141 3.95 -8.36 35.50
C LEU A 141 4.24 -7.53 36.77
N THR A 142 3.38 -6.56 37.10
CA THR A 142 3.30 -5.88 38.40
C THR A 142 2.01 -6.29 39.10
#